data_AF-A0A942B5C2-F1
#
_entry.id   AF-A0A942B5C2-F1
#
_cell.length_a   1.000
_cell.length_b   1.000
_cell.length_c   1.000
_cell.angle_alpha   90.00
_cell.angle_beta   90.00
_cell.angle_gamma   90.00
#
_symmetry.space_group_name_H-M   'P 1'
#
loop_
_entity.id
_entity.type
_entity.pdbx_description
1 polymer ?
#
loop_
_entity_poly.entity_id
_entity_poly.type
_entity_poly.pdbx_seq_one_letter_code
_entity_poly.pdbx_strand_id
1 'polypeptide(L)'
;MPATSAITRIRHPVCALPGCRNDVPRWGDACESCRDVCGEYLVWVERETSATPEEVAEQLAARDRGTAHAYATQAAVEIAATTADPTAYDQAVQWIAQRRLEHHDTRLPAPAAALVDAAEVRKANQLCWLCEERHTCTREPHGWECDHCRTIT
;
A
#
# COMPACT_ATOMS: atom_id res chain seq x y z
N MET A 1 41.72 7.57 10.84
CA MET A 1 40.33 7.45 10.34
C MET A 1 39.76 6.16 10.92
N PRO A 2 38.85 6.19 11.92
CA PRO A 2 38.24 4.96 12.40
C PRO A 2 37.16 4.52 11.40
N ALA A 3 37.17 3.23 11.05
CA ALA A 3 36.15 2.61 10.23
C ALA A 3 34.81 2.64 10.96
N THR A 4 33.80 3.26 10.36
CA THR A 4 32.42 3.21 10.82
C THR A 4 31.92 1.78 10.64
N SER A 5 31.95 0.97 11.69
CA SER A 5 31.27 -0.32 11.70
C SER A 5 29.77 -0.07 11.53
N ALA A 6 29.24 -0.42 10.36
CA ALA A 6 27.80 -0.51 10.16
C ALA A 6 27.28 -1.61 11.09
N ILE A 7 26.68 -1.20 12.21
CA ILE A 7 25.92 -2.10 13.07
C ILE A 7 24.73 -2.58 12.23
N THR A 8 24.83 -3.79 11.69
CA THR A 8 23.69 -4.53 11.19
C THR A 8 22.75 -4.72 12.37
N ARG A 9 21.68 -3.91 12.45
CA ARG A 9 20.60 -4.16 13.40
C ARG A 9 19.98 -5.50 13.05
N ILE A 10 20.29 -6.52 13.84
CA ILE A 10 19.59 -7.80 13.79
C ILE A 10 18.12 -7.50 14.07
N ARG A 11 17.24 -7.76 13.10
CA ARG A 11 15.79 -7.64 13.32
C ARG A 11 15.37 -8.81 14.21
N HIS A 12 14.85 -8.51 15.39
CA HIS A 12 14.26 -9.53 16.26
C HIS A 12 12.93 -10.03 15.65
N PRO A 13 12.60 -11.32 15.82
CA PRO A 13 11.32 -11.84 15.36
C PRO A 13 10.14 -11.18 16.06
N VAL A 14 9.20 -10.70 15.27
CA VAL A 14 7.93 -10.13 15.76
C VAL A 14 6.76 -11.06 15.44
N CYS A 15 5.69 -10.91 16.20
CA CYS A 15 4.45 -11.66 16.06
C CYS A 15 4.01 -11.75 14.59
N ALA A 16 3.64 -12.95 14.16
CA ALA A 16 3.18 -13.20 12.81
C ALA A 16 1.78 -12.66 12.52
N LEU A 17 1.05 -12.02 13.46
CA LEU A 17 -0.23 -11.39 13.13
C LEU A 17 -0.03 -9.96 12.61
N PRO A 18 -0.70 -9.57 11.51
CA PRO A 18 -0.60 -8.21 10.98
C PRO A 18 -0.91 -7.15 12.04
N GLY A 19 -0.04 -6.16 12.17
CA GLY A 19 -0.21 -5.03 13.10
C GLY A 19 0.23 -5.28 14.54
N CYS A 20 0.48 -6.53 14.94
CA CYS A 20 1.07 -6.83 16.25
C CYS A 20 2.58 -6.64 16.20
N ARG A 21 3.16 -6.00 17.23
CA ARG A 21 4.61 -5.72 17.32
C ARG A 21 5.31 -6.42 18.48
N ASN A 22 4.62 -7.36 19.14
CA ASN A 22 5.19 -8.09 20.26
C ASN A 22 6.32 -9.01 19.77
N ASP A 23 7.40 -9.06 20.54
CA ASP A 23 8.50 -9.98 20.29
C ASP A 23 8.04 -11.44 20.45
N VAL A 24 8.59 -12.30 19.61
CA VAL A 24 8.35 -13.74 19.67
C VAL A 24 9.67 -14.49 19.54
N PRO A 25 9.73 -15.76 20.00
CA PRO A 25 10.97 -16.52 19.95
C PRO A 25 11.47 -16.79 18.51
N ARG A 26 10.56 -16.91 17.53
CA ARG A 26 10.89 -17.26 16.14
C ARG A 26 9.95 -16.58 15.14
N TRP A 27 10.47 -16.30 13.94
CA TRP A 27 9.65 -15.78 12.84
C TRP A 27 8.53 -16.77 12.49
N GLY A 28 7.34 -16.24 12.25
CA GLY A 28 6.14 -17.04 11.99
C GLY A 28 5.33 -17.41 13.24
N ASP A 29 5.82 -17.14 14.45
CA ASP A 29 5.07 -17.39 15.68
C ASP A 29 4.05 -16.27 15.95
N ALA A 30 2.83 -16.62 16.35
CA ALA A 30 1.91 -15.67 16.99
C ALA A 30 2.31 -15.47 18.46
N CYS A 31 2.18 -14.27 19.03
CA CYS A 31 2.40 -14.06 20.47
C CYS A 31 1.23 -14.63 21.30
N GLU A 32 1.43 -14.85 22.61
CA GLU A 32 0.42 -15.45 23.51
C GLU A 32 -0.90 -14.67 23.49
N SER A 33 -0.85 -13.36 23.66
CA SER A 33 -2.06 -12.51 23.60
C SER A 33 -2.83 -12.66 22.29
N CYS A 34 -2.14 -12.76 21.14
CA CYS A 34 -2.81 -12.99 19.85
C CYS A 34 -3.42 -14.39 19.76
N ARG A 35 -2.77 -15.40 20.33
CA ARG A 35 -3.34 -16.76 20.38
C ARG A 35 -4.58 -16.81 21.24
N ASP A 36 -4.60 -16.10 22.36
CA ASP A 36 -5.76 -16.09 23.26
C ASP A 36 -6.95 -15.35 22.64
N VAL A 37 -6.69 -14.19 22.02
CA VAL A 37 -7.74 -13.37 21.40
C VAL A 37 -8.30 -14.03 20.14
N CYS A 38 -7.43 -14.52 19.27
CA CYS A 38 -7.86 -15.10 18.00
C CYS A 38 -8.27 -16.57 18.15
N GLY A 39 -7.80 -17.29 19.16
CA GLY A 39 -8.23 -18.65 19.50
C GLY A 39 -8.32 -19.57 18.28
N GLU A 40 -9.53 -20.09 18.05
CA GLU A 40 -9.86 -21.00 16.95
C GLU A 40 -9.82 -20.37 15.55
N TYR A 41 -9.79 -19.04 15.44
CA TYR A 41 -9.64 -18.35 14.16
C TYR A 41 -8.21 -18.43 13.60
N LEU A 42 -7.23 -18.84 14.41
CA LEU A 42 -5.86 -19.06 13.94
C LEU A 42 -5.72 -20.43 13.29
N VAL A 43 -5.48 -20.43 11.99
CA VAL A 43 -5.06 -21.62 11.26
C VAL A 43 -3.55 -21.76 11.37
N TRP A 44 -3.10 -22.83 12.01
CA TRP A 44 -1.69 -23.20 12.03
C TRP A 44 -1.34 -23.90 10.74
N VAL A 45 -0.48 -23.26 9.96
CA VAL A 45 0.15 -23.87 8.78
C VAL A 45 1.49 -24.45 9.19
N GLU A 46 1.77 -25.66 8.71
CA GLU A 46 3.07 -26.29 8.91
C GLU A 46 4.15 -25.43 8.26
N ARG A 47 5.26 -25.23 8.99
CA ARG A 47 6.30 -24.30 8.56
C ARG A 47 7.05 -24.90 7.38
N GLU A 48 7.27 -24.07 6.37
CA GLU A 48 8.21 -24.42 5.31
C GLU A 48 9.62 -24.50 5.89
N THR A 49 10.15 -25.73 5.99
CA THR A 49 11.45 -25.99 6.62
C THR A 49 12.64 -25.52 5.79
N SER A 50 12.42 -25.21 4.50
CA SER A 50 13.43 -24.68 3.57
C SER A 50 13.62 -23.16 3.66
N ALA A 51 12.65 -22.42 4.22
CA ALA A 51 12.71 -20.97 4.28
C ALA A 51 13.66 -20.50 5.38
N THR A 52 14.55 -19.57 5.03
CA THR A 52 15.44 -18.89 5.97
C THR A 52 14.65 -17.89 6.83
N PRO A 53 15.14 -17.55 8.04
CA PRO A 53 14.56 -16.50 8.88
C PRO A 53 14.34 -15.18 8.15
N GLU A 54 15.27 -14.78 7.29
CA GLU A 54 15.21 -13.56 6.50
C GLU A 54 14.10 -13.62 5.45
N GLU A 55 13.93 -14.76 4.77
CA GLU A 55 12.85 -14.96 3.81
C GLU A 55 11.48 -14.90 4.50
N VAL A 56 11.34 -15.56 5.67
CA VAL A 56 10.10 -15.48 6.45
C VAL A 56 9.83 -14.04 6.90
N ALA A 57 10.84 -13.31 7.35
CA ALA A 57 10.70 -11.91 7.74
C ALA A 57 10.26 -11.02 6.56
N GLU A 58 10.80 -11.22 5.37
CA GLU A 58 10.39 -10.46 4.18
C GLU A 58 8.98 -10.83 3.72
N GLN A 59 8.60 -12.11 3.78
CA GLN A 59 7.23 -12.55 3.48
C GLN A 59 6.21 -11.90 4.43
N LEU A 60 6.49 -11.90 5.74
CA LEU A 60 5.64 -11.24 6.72
C LEU A 60 5.58 -9.73 6.48
N ALA A 61 6.72 -9.08 6.17
CA ALA A 61 6.75 -7.67 5.84
C ALA A 61 5.95 -7.34 4.56
N ALA A 62 6.04 -8.19 3.53
CA ALA A 62 5.27 -8.03 2.29
C ALA A 62 3.76 -8.14 2.55
N ARG A 63 3.34 -9.13 3.33
CA ARG A 63 1.95 -9.28 3.77
C ARG A 63 1.49 -8.07 4.56
N ASP A 64 2.26 -7.63 5.55
CA ASP A 64 1.89 -6.49 6.40
C ASP A 64 1.76 -5.20 5.61
N ARG A 65 2.61 -4.97 4.60
CA ARG A 65 2.42 -3.86 3.64
C ARG A 65 1.09 -3.97 2.89
N GLY A 66 0.71 -5.17 2.46
CA GLY A 66 -0.57 -5.45 1.82
C GLY A 66 -1.78 -5.23 2.75
N THR A 67 -1.68 -5.67 4.00
CA THR A 67 -2.74 -5.45 5.00
C THR A 67 -2.89 -3.97 5.35
N ALA A 68 -1.77 -3.27 5.61
CA ALA A 68 -1.77 -1.84 5.86
C ALA A 68 -2.35 -1.06 4.67
N HIS A 69 -2.04 -1.50 3.44
CA HIS A 69 -2.67 -0.95 2.23
C HIS A 69 -4.18 -1.09 2.26
N ALA A 70 -4.70 -2.30 2.50
CA ALA A 70 -6.14 -2.55 2.46
C ALA A 70 -6.88 -1.67 3.48
N TYR A 71 -6.35 -1.57 4.70
CA TYR A 71 -6.94 -0.71 5.73
C TYR A 71 -6.86 0.79 5.39
N ALA A 72 -5.76 1.25 4.80
CA ALA A 72 -5.66 2.64 4.35
C ALA A 72 -6.70 2.96 3.25
N THR A 73 -6.96 2.01 2.34
CA THR A 73 -8.03 2.15 1.34
C THR A 73 -9.41 2.22 1.98
N GLN A 74 -9.70 1.34 2.94
CA GLN A 74 -10.97 1.38 3.66
C GLN A 74 -11.17 2.71 4.39
N ALA A 75 -10.16 3.18 5.10
CA ALA A 75 -10.21 4.46 5.82
C ALA A 75 -10.43 5.64 4.87
N ALA A 76 -9.75 5.69 3.71
CA ALA A 76 -9.95 6.74 2.72
C ALA A 76 -11.37 6.73 2.15
N VAL A 77 -11.94 5.55 1.87
CA VAL A 77 -13.32 5.41 1.41
C VAL A 77 -14.31 5.90 2.47
N GLU A 78 -14.08 5.55 3.74
CA GLU A 78 -14.92 5.99 4.85
C GLU A 78 -14.88 7.51 5.02
N ILE A 79 -13.69 8.13 4.94
CA ILE A 79 -13.53 9.58 4.96
C ILE A 79 -14.35 10.20 3.81
N ALA A 80 -14.16 9.74 2.58
CA ALA A 80 -14.88 10.26 1.42
C ALA A 80 -16.41 10.10 1.53
N ALA A 81 -16.88 9.04 2.20
CA ALA A 81 -18.29 8.78 2.38
C ALA A 81 -18.96 9.62 3.49
N THR A 82 -18.20 10.07 4.49
CA THR A 82 -18.75 10.64 5.73
C THR A 82 -18.36 12.08 6.01
N THR A 83 -17.25 12.55 5.43
CA THR A 83 -16.75 13.90 5.72
C THR A 83 -17.62 14.97 5.05
N ALA A 84 -17.87 16.05 5.79
CA ALA A 84 -18.43 17.28 5.24
C ALA A 84 -17.35 18.32 4.87
N ASP A 85 -16.08 18.07 5.25
CA ASP A 85 -14.95 18.93 4.90
C ASP A 85 -14.51 18.65 3.45
N PRO A 86 -14.63 19.63 2.53
CA PRO A 86 -14.21 19.47 1.15
C PRO A 86 -12.73 19.11 0.99
N THR A 87 -11.86 19.63 1.85
CA THR A 87 -10.41 19.35 1.75
C THR A 87 -10.09 17.91 2.11
N ALA A 88 -10.70 17.40 3.17
CA ALA A 88 -10.55 16.00 3.58
C ALA A 88 -11.13 15.04 2.52
N TYR A 89 -12.25 15.41 1.90
CA TYR A 89 -12.84 14.66 0.79
C TYR A 89 -11.86 14.58 -0.40
N ASP A 90 -11.38 15.74 -0.88
CA ASP A 90 -10.48 15.81 -2.03
C ASP A 90 -9.20 15.01 -1.80
N GLN A 91 -8.61 15.12 -0.61
CA GLN A 91 -7.41 14.35 -0.23
C GLN A 91 -7.66 12.85 -0.25
N ALA A 92 -8.80 12.39 0.27
CA ALA A 92 -9.16 10.97 0.27
C ALA A 92 -9.35 10.43 -1.15
N VAL A 93 -10.09 11.16 -1.99
CA VAL A 93 -10.33 10.81 -3.39
C VAL A 93 -9.02 10.73 -4.19
N GLN A 94 -8.18 11.76 -4.06
CA GLN A 94 -6.88 11.81 -4.72
C GLN A 94 -5.95 10.67 -4.29
N TRP A 95 -5.93 10.36 -2.99
CA TRP A 95 -5.15 9.25 -2.47
C TRP A 95 -5.59 7.90 -3.08
N ILE A 96 -6.90 7.62 -3.14
CA ILE A 96 -7.43 6.38 -3.74
C ILE A 96 -7.06 6.31 -5.22
N ALA A 97 -7.22 7.42 -5.95
CA ALA A 97 -6.96 7.49 -7.39
C ALA A 97 -5.49 7.30 -7.74
N GLN A 98 -4.58 8.01 -7.08
CA GLN A 98 -3.14 7.84 -7.26
C GLN A 98 -2.72 6.39 -6.99
N ARG A 99 -3.29 5.78 -5.95
CA ARG A 99 -2.93 4.42 -5.54
C ARG A 99 -3.35 3.35 -6.55
N ARG A 100 -4.54 3.49 -7.17
CA ARG A 100 -4.97 2.63 -8.27
C ARG A 100 -3.95 2.61 -9.40
N LEU A 101 -3.40 3.77 -9.74
CA LEU A 101 -2.42 3.91 -10.82
C LEU A 101 -1.06 3.34 -10.47
N GLU A 102 -0.61 3.47 -9.22
CA GLU A 102 0.68 2.94 -8.76
C GLU A 102 0.70 1.42 -8.70
N HIS A 103 -0.37 0.81 -8.20
CA HIS A 103 -0.45 -0.64 -8.00
C HIS A 103 -1.18 -1.38 -9.12
N HIS A 104 -1.68 -0.66 -10.13
CA HIS A 104 -2.56 -1.21 -11.16
C HIS A 104 -3.71 -2.04 -10.57
N ASP A 105 -4.24 -1.61 -9.41
CA ASP A 105 -5.26 -2.37 -8.70
C ASP A 105 -6.57 -2.33 -9.48
N THR A 106 -7.03 -3.51 -9.92
CA THR A 106 -8.28 -3.69 -10.66
C THR A 106 -9.45 -4.05 -9.75
N ARG A 107 -9.20 -4.28 -8.44
CA ARG A 107 -10.18 -4.78 -7.48
C ARG A 107 -10.60 -3.73 -6.45
N LEU A 108 -10.74 -2.48 -6.89
CA LEU A 108 -11.35 -1.46 -6.04
C LEU A 108 -12.83 -1.79 -5.80
N PRO A 109 -13.32 -1.70 -4.55
CA PRO A 109 -14.75 -1.81 -4.29
C PRO A 109 -15.50 -0.69 -5.02
N ALA A 110 -16.75 -0.96 -5.44
CA ALA A 110 -17.55 -0.04 -6.27
C ALA A 110 -17.55 1.44 -5.84
N PRO A 111 -17.73 1.81 -4.55
CA PRO A 111 -17.66 3.22 -4.15
C PRO A 111 -16.27 3.82 -4.39
N ALA A 112 -15.19 3.07 -4.18
CA ALA A 112 -13.83 3.55 -4.46
C ALA A 112 -13.57 3.72 -5.96
N ALA A 113 -14.04 2.79 -6.79
CA ALA A 113 -13.86 2.86 -8.24
C ALA A 113 -14.49 4.13 -8.84
N ALA A 114 -15.70 4.49 -8.42
CA ALA A 114 -16.39 5.69 -8.88
C ALA A 114 -15.66 6.99 -8.48
N LEU A 115 -15.04 7.03 -7.30
CA LEU A 115 -14.25 8.18 -6.85
C LEU A 115 -12.98 8.37 -7.70
N VAL A 116 -12.33 7.29 -8.12
CA VAL A 116 -11.12 7.38 -8.95
C VAL A 116 -11.40 7.97 -10.32
N ASP A 117 -12.52 7.59 -10.94
CA ASP A 117 -12.84 8.07 -12.29
C ASP A 117 -13.14 9.59 -12.30
N ALA A 118 -13.50 10.17 -11.16
CA ALA A 118 -13.72 11.61 -10.99
C ALA A 118 -12.47 12.41 -10.60
N ALA A 119 -11.36 11.74 -10.28
CA ALA A 119 -10.17 12.38 -9.74
C ALA A 119 -9.19 12.81 -10.84
N GLU A 120 -8.79 14.08 -10.83
CA GLU A 120 -7.66 14.55 -11.65
C GLU A 120 -6.35 14.07 -11.04
N VAL A 121 -5.69 13.06 -11.64
CA VAL A 121 -4.41 12.54 -11.13
C VAL A 121 -3.24 13.05 -11.95
N ARG A 122 -2.19 13.55 -11.29
CA ARG A 122 -0.99 14.11 -11.93
C ARG A 122 0.27 13.35 -11.51
N LYS A 123 1.14 13.01 -12.48
CA LYS A 123 2.36 12.23 -12.23
C LYS A 123 3.53 12.67 -13.12
N ALA A 124 4.73 12.69 -12.56
CA ALA A 124 5.97 12.99 -13.29
C ALA A 124 6.42 11.83 -14.20
N ASN A 125 7.22 12.17 -15.21
CA ASN A 125 7.91 11.24 -16.12
C ASN A 125 6.97 10.24 -16.84
N GLN A 126 5.73 10.65 -17.10
CA GLN A 126 4.78 9.86 -17.87
C GLN A 126 4.95 10.14 -19.37
N LEU A 127 4.75 9.12 -20.20
CA LEU A 127 4.78 9.27 -21.65
C LEU A 127 3.46 9.93 -22.08
N CYS A 128 3.54 11.14 -22.63
CA CYS A 128 2.37 11.84 -23.17
C CYS A 128 1.81 11.05 -24.35
N TRP A 129 0.51 10.77 -24.36
CA TRP A 129 -0.11 9.99 -25.43
C TRP A 129 -0.16 10.74 -26.75
N LEU A 130 -0.15 12.08 -26.71
CA LEU A 130 -0.28 12.93 -27.90
C LEU A 130 1.08 13.28 -28.53
N CYS A 131 2.06 13.69 -27.73
CA CYS A 131 3.39 14.06 -28.25
C CYS A 131 4.47 12.98 -28.06
N GLU A 132 4.15 11.87 -27.41
CA GLU A 132 5.06 10.73 -27.16
C GLU A 132 6.33 11.09 -26.36
N GLU A 133 6.35 12.25 -25.70
CA GLU A 133 7.46 12.69 -24.85
C GLU A 133 7.18 12.46 -23.35
N ARG A 134 8.24 12.40 -22.54
CA ARG A 134 8.13 12.21 -21.09
C ARG A 134 7.99 13.55 -20.35
N HIS A 135 6.86 13.73 -19.67
CA HIS A 135 6.53 14.98 -18.98
C HIS A 135 5.91 14.71 -17.60
N THR A 136 5.66 15.78 -16.85
CA THR A 136 4.63 15.72 -15.81
C THR A 136 3.28 15.82 -16.49
N CYS A 137 2.52 14.73 -16.43
CA CYS A 137 1.25 14.60 -17.14
C CYS A 137 0.09 14.42 -16.17
N THR A 138 -1.09 14.73 -16.68
CA THR A 138 -2.38 14.48 -16.01
C THR A 138 -3.05 13.27 -16.65
N ARG A 139 -3.76 12.47 -15.86
CA ARG A 139 -4.46 11.28 -16.32
C ARG A 139 -5.77 11.68 -16.99
N GLU A 140 -5.86 11.42 -18.29
CA GLU A 140 -7.05 11.60 -19.10
C GLU A 140 -7.63 10.22 -19.48
N PRO A 141 -8.88 10.14 -19.99
CA PRO A 141 -9.48 8.88 -20.43
C PRO A 141 -8.65 8.11 -21.48
N HIS A 142 -8.00 8.84 -22.40
CA HIS A 142 -7.23 8.28 -23.51
C HIS A 142 -5.77 7.96 -23.16
N GLY A 143 -5.27 8.45 -22.03
CA GLY A 143 -3.86 8.29 -21.66
C GLY A 143 -3.35 9.38 -20.72
N TRP A 144 -2.04 9.53 -20.65
CA TRP A 144 -1.40 10.62 -19.91
C TRP A 144 -1.18 11.81 -20.84
N GLU A 145 -1.59 13.01 -20.46
CA GLU A 145 -1.45 14.20 -21.29
C GLU A 145 -0.64 15.29 -20.56
N CYS A 146 0.36 15.86 -21.24
CA CYS A 146 1.18 16.94 -20.67
C CYS A 146 0.43 18.28 -20.73
N ASP A 147 0.85 19.27 -19.93
CA ASP A 147 0.15 20.56 -19.86
C ASP A 147 0.05 21.27 -21.22
N HIS A 148 1.09 21.15 -22.04
CA HIS A 148 1.07 21.75 -23.38
C HIS A 148 -0.01 21.09 -24.26
N CYS A 149 -0.03 19.77 -24.33
CA CYS A 149 -1.01 19.02 -25.11
C CYS A 149 -2.46 19.27 -24.62
N ARG A 150 -2.67 19.38 -23.30
CA ARG A 150 -4.01 19.70 -22.74
C ARG A 150 -4.55 21.07 -23.17
N THR A 151 -3.69 22.00 -23.57
CA THR A 151 -4.14 23.35 -23.99
C THR A 151 -4.55 23.42 -25.46
N ILE A 152 -4.27 22.37 -26.24
CA ILE A 152 -4.55 22.33 -27.69
C ILE A 152 -5.66 21.33 -28.08
N THR A 153 -6.06 20.47 -27.15
CA THR A 153 -7.14 19.48 -27.30
C THR A 153 -8.46 20.05 -26.79
#